data_AF-A0A4S4D9M0-F1
#
_entry.id   AF-A0A4S4D9M0-F1
#
_cell.length_a   1.000
_cell.length_b   1.000
_cell.length_c   1.000
_cell.angle_alpha   90.00
_cell.angle_beta   90.00
_cell.angle_gamma   90.00
#
_symmetry.space_group_name_H-M   'P 1'
#
loop_
_entity.id
_entity.type
_entity.pdbx_description
1 polymer ?
#
loop_
_entity_poly.entity_id
_entity_poly.type
_entity_poly.pdbx_seq_one_letter_code
_entity_poly.pdbx_strand_id
1 'polypeptide(L)'
;MRIQPELCLCRGVCADIPYLENSLFVTSLTMYGARSQKLFHRSSGHLCPRTVKWIIQYFSLHLELLEKVFYYSNALWIQRWQSSFKVKMVIEEAHWVWFNSDVDLLVASTLTNSHARENNENGMKSAVYLSPKFELKPGSVANRVFNNIDFPKGHIAIKSFNAEVVDEAGNPIPLHETYLHHWIVLRNYQRKGIESPKNKSDNIIVSNSGLCKNGLEQIFGLGSETRRTDTHVPDPYGIEVGNPIEIPQGFEERWFMNVHAIDTRGAEDKLGCTECRCDLYNATEDENGEALRKGYIGGMDCCHDGTKCKVREGFEGVKRTLFMRYTVKWVDWDSSIVPVKIYVLDVTDTWKKGDSNALDTKHHCLIEYDVESCAGTSVSNEGCIDNRTVSLSMPTGGNVIYGVAHQHTGGIGSTLYGEDGRILCSSIPTYGEGKEAGNEEGYIVGMSTCYPNPGSVKISDGETLVLESIYNRSQSHSGVMGLFYILVADDILPNNPNSVVHAPVEKQEKMTVPNSVWGVTLFGVAIAIVAVVAYHRRSKRKNGYQSITMSTQHRIESS
;
A
#
# COMPACT_ATOMS: atom_id res chain seq x y z
N MET A 1 49.32 73.00 -33.72
CA MET A 1 48.16 73.90 -33.57
C MET A 1 47.56 73.64 -32.18
N ARG A 2 47.41 74.71 -31.38
CA ARG A 2 46.64 74.73 -30.11
C ARG A 2 45.21 74.22 -30.40
N ILE A 3 44.44 73.65 -29.46
CA ILE A 3 43.96 74.28 -28.21
C ILE A 3 43.58 73.18 -27.18
N GLN A 4 44.09 73.38 -25.96
CA GLN A 4 43.82 72.75 -24.64
C GLN A 4 42.50 73.30 -24.01
N PRO A 5 42.23 73.22 -22.69
CA PRO A 5 42.26 72.16 -21.64
C PRO A 5 40.84 72.05 -20.96
N GLU A 6 40.54 71.26 -19.93
CA GLU A 6 40.81 71.40 -18.47
C GLU A 6 40.20 70.15 -17.76
N LEU A 7 40.85 69.41 -16.84
CA LEU A 7 41.37 69.67 -15.48
C LEU A 7 40.33 69.72 -14.34
N CYS A 8 40.38 68.70 -13.46
CA CYS A 8 40.35 68.68 -11.97
C CYS A 8 39.51 67.50 -11.42
N LEU A 9 40.05 66.47 -10.74
CA LEU A 9 40.78 66.34 -9.45
C LEU A 9 39.91 66.13 -8.19
N CYS A 10 40.38 65.18 -7.37
CA CYS A 10 40.10 64.84 -5.95
C CYS A 10 39.04 63.73 -5.71
N ARG A 11 39.16 62.77 -4.77
CA ARG A 11 40.14 62.36 -3.73
C ARG A 11 39.61 61.03 -3.10
N GLY A 12 40.48 60.10 -2.63
CA GLY A 12 40.29 59.41 -1.33
C GLY A 12 39.83 57.92 -1.20
N VAL A 13 40.79 56.98 -1.11
CA VAL A 13 41.08 55.96 -0.04
C VAL A 13 40.12 54.77 0.35
N CYS A 14 40.70 53.54 0.27
CA CYS A 14 40.56 52.22 0.99
C CYS A 14 39.23 51.42 0.99
N ALA A 15 39.18 50.21 0.39
CA ALA A 15 39.40 48.81 0.92
C ALA A 15 38.15 48.23 1.65
N ASP A 16 37.61 47.05 1.27
CA ASP A 16 38.12 45.70 1.59
C ASP A 16 37.62 44.58 0.62
N ILE A 17 38.38 43.46 0.55
CA ILE A 17 38.06 42.14 -0.07
C ILE A 17 38.10 41.08 1.05
N PRO A 18 37.35 39.95 1.00
CA PRO A 18 38.01 38.65 0.67
C PRO A 18 37.06 37.62 -0.04
N TYR A 19 37.48 36.98 -1.14
CA TYR A 19 38.07 35.61 -1.30
C TYR A 19 37.11 34.52 -1.82
N LEU A 20 37.65 33.76 -2.78
CA LEU A 20 37.06 32.72 -3.61
C LEU A 20 37.76 31.37 -3.31
N GLU A 21 37.03 30.28 -3.58
CA GLU A 21 37.46 28.92 -3.98
C GLU A 21 37.62 27.75 -2.96
N ASN A 22 36.79 26.72 -3.23
CA ASN A 22 37.11 25.31 -3.59
C ASN A 22 37.11 24.13 -2.56
N SER A 23 36.38 23.08 -3.02
CA SER A 23 36.53 21.61 -2.87
C SER A 23 36.31 20.96 -1.47
N LEU A 24 35.36 20.03 -1.30
CA LEU A 24 35.31 18.58 -1.68
C LEU A 24 36.23 17.67 -0.83
N PHE A 25 35.65 16.57 -0.29
CA PHE A 25 36.27 15.38 0.38
C PHE A 25 36.81 15.63 1.83
N VAL A 26 36.59 14.88 2.93
CA VAL A 26 36.16 13.50 3.30
C VAL A 26 35.69 13.58 4.78
N THR A 27 34.72 12.81 5.31
CA THR A 27 35.00 11.54 6.03
C THR A 27 33.75 10.80 6.49
N SER A 28 33.74 9.48 6.23
CA SER A 28 32.96 8.45 6.94
C SER A 28 33.94 7.52 7.68
N LEU A 29 33.44 6.90 8.77
CA LEU A 29 34.06 5.92 9.68
C LEU A 29 35.11 6.46 10.67
N THR A 30 35.05 6.19 11.98
CA THR A 30 34.68 4.92 12.66
C THR A 30 34.23 5.15 14.12
N MET A 31 33.32 4.28 14.59
CA MET A 31 33.01 4.01 15.99
C MET A 31 34.14 3.27 16.73
N TYR A 32 34.18 3.48 18.07
CA TYR A 32 34.80 2.74 19.18
C TYR A 32 35.97 3.42 19.91
N GLY A 33 35.73 3.75 21.20
CA GLY A 33 36.78 3.98 22.19
C GLY A 33 36.61 5.26 23.02
N ALA A 34 36.06 5.13 24.22
CA ALA A 34 35.80 6.21 25.16
C ALA A 34 37.05 6.70 25.93
N ARG A 35 36.92 7.92 26.49
CA ARG A 35 37.66 8.53 27.62
C ARG A 35 39.11 8.96 27.40
N SER A 36 39.33 10.28 27.25
CA SER A 36 40.10 11.08 28.23
C SER A 36 39.95 12.58 27.96
N GLN A 37 39.97 13.35 29.05
CA GLN A 37 39.64 14.76 29.17
C GLN A 37 40.65 15.74 28.54
N LYS A 38 40.13 16.93 28.23
CA LYS A 38 40.72 18.27 28.42
C LYS A 38 42.24 18.35 28.56
N LEU A 39 42.90 19.04 27.63
CA LEU A 39 43.91 20.08 27.90
C LEU A 39 44.42 20.72 26.59
N PHE A 40 44.89 21.96 26.70
CA PHE A 40 45.57 22.79 25.69
C PHE A 40 44.74 23.67 24.75
N HIS A 41 44.41 24.83 25.32
CA HIS A 41 44.34 26.13 24.66
C HIS A 41 45.76 26.59 24.24
N ARG A 42 45.84 27.35 23.12
CA ARG A 42 46.92 28.30 22.73
C ARG A 42 48.37 27.79 22.61
N SER A 43 48.87 27.73 21.37
CA SER A 43 50.02 28.56 20.93
C SER A 43 50.24 28.43 19.43
N SER A 44 50.16 29.56 18.73
CA SER A 44 50.64 29.78 17.37
C SER A 44 52.18 29.65 17.33
N GLY A 45 52.68 28.74 16.48
CA GLY A 45 54.10 28.59 16.21
C GLY A 45 54.29 28.05 14.79
N HIS A 46 54.83 28.89 13.90
CA HIS A 46 55.13 28.54 12.52
C HIS A 46 56.20 27.45 12.44
N LEU A 47 55.87 26.31 11.81
CA LEU A 47 56.83 25.30 11.40
C LEU A 47 57.46 25.69 10.05
N CYS A 48 58.79 25.65 10.00
CA CYS A 48 59.61 26.06 8.87
C CYS A 48 59.39 25.15 7.63
N PRO A 49 59.35 25.68 6.39
CA PRO A 49 59.08 24.91 5.16
C PRO A 49 60.03 23.74 4.88
N ARG A 50 61.23 23.72 5.50
CA ARG A 50 62.20 22.63 5.36
C ARG A 50 61.82 21.37 6.14
N THR A 51 61.05 21.48 7.22
CA THR A 51 60.63 20.35 8.06
C THR A 51 59.42 19.63 7.46
N VAL A 52 58.52 20.37 6.79
CA VAL A 52 57.35 19.82 6.08
C VAL A 52 57.78 19.01 4.86
N LYS A 53 58.82 19.44 4.13
CA LYS A 53 59.39 18.66 3.01
C LYS A 53 59.98 17.32 3.44
N TRP A 54 60.63 17.26 4.61
CA TRP A 54 61.17 16.01 5.16
C TRP A 54 60.06 15.04 5.59
N ILE A 55 58.98 15.55 6.18
CA ILE A 55 57.83 14.74 6.61
C ILE A 55 57.10 14.17 5.39
N ILE A 56 56.82 14.97 4.35
CA ILE A 56 56.14 14.51 3.13
C ILE A 56 56.97 13.44 2.40
N GLN A 57 58.30 13.58 2.37
CA GLN A 57 59.19 12.61 1.73
C GLN A 57 59.32 11.32 2.54
N TYR A 58 59.29 11.40 3.88
CA TYR A 58 59.27 10.23 4.77
C TYR A 58 57.95 9.44 4.68
N PHE A 59 56.81 10.12 4.58
CA PHE A 59 55.50 9.47 4.42
C PHE A 59 55.28 8.88 3.02
N SER A 60 55.82 9.50 1.96
CA SER A 60 55.72 8.97 0.60
C SER A 60 56.55 7.69 0.42
N LEU A 61 57.74 7.61 1.04
CA LEU A 61 58.57 6.40 0.99
C LEU A 61 57.95 5.23 1.76
N HIS A 62 57.23 5.51 2.86
CA HIS A 62 56.54 4.48 3.64
C HIS A 62 55.26 3.97 2.99
N LEU A 63 54.55 4.80 2.22
CA LEU A 63 53.36 4.37 1.47
C LEU A 63 53.73 3.43 0.30
N GLU A 64 54.79 3.73 -0.45
CA GLU A 64 55.26 2.86 -1.55
C GLU A 64 55.77 1.49 -1.04
N LEU A 65 56.34 1.45 0.16
CA LEU A 65 56.76 0.21 0.82
C LEU A 65 55.56 -0.62 1.30
N LEU A 66 54.50 0.03 1.79
CA LEU A 66 53.27 -0.64 2.23
C LEU A 66 52.47 -1.20 1.04
N GLU A 67 52.38 -0.48 -0.08
CA GLU A 67 51.73 -0.99 -1.30
C GLU A 67 52.49 -2.18 -1.90
N LYS A 68 53.82 -2.17 -1.90
CA LYS A 68 54.63 -3.31 -2.37
C LYS A 68 54.51 -4.54 -1.45
N VAL A 69 54.41 -4.34 -0.13
CA VAL A 69 54.18 -5.45 0.82
C VAL A 69 52.77 -6.03 0.68
N PHE A 70 51.74 -5.21 0.41
CA PHE A 70 50.37 -5.68 0.18
C PHE A 70 50.19 -6.40 -1.17
N TYR A 71 50.92 -5.98 -2.20
CA TYR A 71 50.88 -6.63 -3.52
C TYR A 71 51.61 -8.00 -3.53
N TYR A 72 52.76 -8.12 -2.86
CA TYR A 72 53.51 -9.38 -2.77
C TYR A 72 52.90 -10.41 -1.80
N SER A 73 52.22 -9.97 -0.75
CA SER A 73 51.56 -10.89 0.21
C SER A 73 50.27 -11.51 -0.34
N ASN A 74 49.54 -10.83 -1.23
CA ASN A 74 48.35 -11.39 -1.89
C ASN A 74 48.68 -12.29 -3.09
N ALA A 75 49.77 -12.01 -3.82
CA ALA A 75 50.20 -12.86 -4.94
C ALA A 75 50.70 -14.26 -4.48
N LEU A 76 51.32 -14.34 -3.30
CA LEU A 76 51.80 -15.60 -2.71
C LEU A 76 50.69 -16.46 -2.07
N TRP A 77 49.53 -15.87 -1.76
CA TRP A 77 48.37 -16.61 -1.26
C TRP A 77 47.51 -17.21 -2.39
N ILE A 78 47.41 -16.53 -3.53
CA ILE A 78 46.61 -16.98 -4.68
C ILE A 78 47.28 -18.13 -5.44
N GLN A 79 48.63 -18.17 -5.53
CA GLN A 79 49.34 -19.31 -6.12
C GLN A 79 49.37 -20.57 -5.23
N ARG A 80 49.18 -20.43 -3.91
CA ARG A 80 49.17 -21.56 -2.96
C ARG A 80 47.80 -22.21 -2.80
N TRP A 81 46.74 -21.60 -3.33
CA TRP A 81 45.38 -22.14 -3.31
C TRP A 81 45.00 -22.87 -4.61
N GLN A 82 45.60 -22.51 -5.75
CA GLN A 82 45.32 -23.16 -7.05
C GLN A 82 46.12 -24.46 -7.31
N SER A 83 47.04 -24.85 -6.42
CA SER A 83 47.92 -26.02 -6.60
C SER A 83 47.52 -27.26 -5.78
N SER A 84 46.45 -27.18 -4.97
CA SER A 84 45.97 -28.32 -4.14
C SER A 84 44.72 -29.03 -4.70
N PHE A 85 44.21 -28.62 -5.87
CA PHE A 85 43.05 -29.22 -6.52
C PHE A 85 43.40 -29.77 -7.91
N LYS A 86 44.26 -30.79 -7.94
CA LYS A 86 44.42 -31.72 -9.07
C LYS A 86 45.42 -32.79 -8.64
N VAL A 87 44.94 -33.89 -8.04
CA VAL A 87 45.47 -35.26 -8.17
C VAL A 87 44.59 -36.21 -7.33
N LYS A 88 44.06 -37.24 -8.01
CA LYS A 88 43.47 -38.50 -7.50
C LYS A 88 42.17 -38.43 -6.69
N MET A 89 41.06 -38.81 -7.33
CA MET A 89 40.39 -40.06 -6.95
C MET A 89 39.44 -40.54 -8.06
N VAL A 90 39.72 -41.75 -8.53
CA VAL A 90 38.90 -42.55 -9.42
C VAL A 90 38.56 -43.80 -8.60
N ILE A 91 37.26 -44.10 -8.50
CA ILE A 91 36.61 -45.34 -8.02
C ILE A 91 36.60 -45.57 -6.50
N GLU A 92 35.39 -45.51 -5.92
CA GLU A 92 34.71 -46.49 -5.03
C GLU A 92 33.48 -45.79 -4.42
N GLU A 93 32.31 -46.02 -5.02
CA GLU A 93 31.21 -46.84 -4.47
C GLU A 93 30.45 -46.21 -3.28
N ALA A 94 29.16 -45.98 -3.55
CA ALA A 94 28.02 -46.03 -2.64
C ALA A 94 28.26 -45.66 -1.16
N HIS A 95 27.70 -44.52 -0.72
CA HIS A 95 27.01 -44.29 0.57
C HIS A 95 27.01 -42.79 0.93
N TRP A 96 26.22 -41.95 0.25
CA TRP A 96 25.93 -40.56 0.71
C TRP A 96 24.54 -40.06 0.31
N VAL A 97 23.51 -40.91 0.37
CA VAL A 97 22.11 -40.53 0.06
C VAL A 97 21.32 -40.00 1.28
N TRP A 98 21.96 -39.77 2.43
CA TRP A 98 21.21 -39.38 3.65
C TRP A 98 21.80 -38.21 4.44
N PHE A 99 22.41 -37.22 3.78
CA PHE A 99 22.89 -35.99 4.47
C PHE A 99 22.78 -34.69 3.64
N ASN A 100 21.85 -34.63 2.68
CA ASN A 100 21.54 -33.40 1.93
C ASN A 100 20.04 -33.08 1.90
N SER A 101 19.21 -33.62 2.80
CA SER A 101 17.80 -33.22 2.92
C SER A 101 17.58 -32.03 3.85
N ASP A 102 18.49 -31.81 4.81
CA ASP A 102 18.22 -30.88 5.91
C ASP A 102 18.76 -29.46 5.66
N VAL A 103 19.73 -29.30 4.76
CA VAL A 103 20.28 -27.98 4.38
C VAL A 103 19.40 -27.31 3.32
N ASP A 104 18.84 -28.07 2.38
CA ASP A 104 17.87 -27.55 1.41
C ASP A 104 16.53 -27.19 2.07
N LEU A 105 16.14 -27.90 3.15
CA LEU A 105 14.96 -27.56 3.94
C LEU A 105 15.15 -26.30 4.79
N LEU A 106 16.39 -26.03 5.26
CA LEU A 106 16.70 -24.81 6.02
C LEU A 106 16.72 -23.57 5.10
N VAL A 107 17.27 -23.68 3.88
CA VAL A 107 17.27 -22.57 2.91
C VAL A 107 15.86 -22.31 2.35
N ALA A 108 15.06 -23.37 2.15
CA ALA A 108 13.65 -23.24 1.77
C ALA A 108 12.78 -22.57 2.85
N SER A 109 13.18 -22.64 4.13
CA SER A 109 12.47 -21.95 5.22
C SER A 109 12.78 -20.45 5.34
N THR A 110 13.80 -19.95 4.62
CA THR A 110 14.20 -18.53 4.63
C THR A 110 13.69 -17.73 3.42
N LEU A 111 12.93 -18.35 2.51
CA LEU A 111 12.26 -17.65 1.42
C LEU A 111 10.74 -17.61 1.67
N THR A 112 10.29 -16.40 2.01
CA THR A 112 8.90 -15.90 1.95
C THR A 112 7.85 -16.65 2.77
N ASN A 113 7.96 -16.58 4.10
CA ASN A 113 6.76 -16.30 4.90
C ASN A 113 6.77 -14.80 5.21
N SER A 114 5.82 -14.06 4.66
CA SER A 114 5.48 -12.69 5.04
C SER A 114 4.98 -12.70 6.49
N HIS A 115 5.87 -12.87 7.46
CA HIS A 115 5.53 -12.62 8.85
C HIS A 115 5.37 -11.10 9.01
N ALA A 116 4.14 -10.63 8.76
CA ALA A 116 3.68 -9.30 9.11
C ALA A 116 4.14 -8.98 10.54
N ARG A 117 5.02 -7.99 10.68
CA ARG A 117 5.47 -7.53 12.00
C ARG A 117 4.37 -6.67 12.60
N GLU A 118 3.51 -7.29 13.40
CA GLU A 118 2.45 -6.58 14.12
C GLU A 118 3.05 -5.80 15.30
N ASN A 119 2.92 -4.49 15.27
CA ASN A 119 3.21 -3.62 16.41
C ASN A 119 1.89 -3.16 17.02
N ASN A 120 1.78 -3.14 18.35
CA ASN A 120 0.62 -2.65 19.08
C ASN A 120 1.06 -1.55 20.05
N GLU A 121 0.61 -0.33 19.81
CA GLU A 121 0.86 0.82 20.67
C GLU A 121 -0.48 1.49 21.00
N ASN A 122 -0.85 1.53 22.29
CA ASN A 122 -2.10 2.15 22.77
C ASN A 122 -3.38 1.65 22.06
N GLY A 123 -3.42 0.38 21.63
CA GLY A 123 -4.57 -0.20 20.91
C GLY A 123 -4.53 0.00 19.39
N MET A 124 -3.62 0.85 18.88
CA MET A 124 -3.31 0.96 17.45
C MET A 124 -2.40 -0.19 17.03
N LYS A 125 -2.89 -1.02 16.13
CA LYS A 125 -2.15 -2.11 15.49
C LYS A 125 -1.59 -1.65 14.15
N SER A 126 -0.44 -2.20 13.76
CA SER A 126 0.16 -1.94 12.45
C SER A 126 0.93 -3.12 11.93
N ALA A 127 0.88 -3.35 10.62
CA ALA A 127 1.65 -4.37 9.93
C ALA A 127 2.10 -3.90 8.55
N VAL A 128 3.23 -4.45 8.10
CA VAL A 128 3.79 -4.27 6.77
C VAL A 128 3.67 -5.56 5.99
N TYR A 129 3.20 -5.46 4.76
CA TYR A 129 2.98 -6.57 3.84
C TYR A 129 3.67 -6.30 2.49
N LEU A 130 3.82 -7.36 1.70
CA LEU A 130 4.31 -7.30 0.32
C LEU A 130 3.28 -7.95 -0.60
N SER A 131 3.08 -7.38 -1.78
CA SER A 131 2.36 -8.07 -2.87
C SER A 131 3.17 -9.26 -3.37
N PRO A 132 2.58 -10.16 -4.19
CA PRO A 132 3.37 -10.99 -5.07
C PRO A 132 4.31 -10.15 -5.94
N LYS A 133 5.43 -10.75 -6.36
CA LYS A 133 6.41 -10.05 -7.21
C LYS A 133 5.85 -9.77 -8.59
N PHE A 134 6.25 -8.65 -9.17
CA PHE A 134 6.13 -8.37 -10.59
C PHE A 134 7.49 -7.98 -11.14
N GLU A 135 7.67 -8.12 -12.45
CA GLU A 135 8.96 -7.86 -13.07
C GLU A 135 8.84 -6.89 -14.23
N LEU A 136 9.84 -6.02 -14.34
CA LEU A 136 9.92 -5.00 -15.38
C LEU A 136 11.30 -4.98 -16.02
N LYS A 137 11.33 -4.67 -17.32
CA LYS A 137 12.52 -4.32 -18.09
C LYS A 137 12.35 -2.87 -18.58
N PRO A 138 13.43 -2.18 -18.98
CA PRO A 138 13.34 -0.84 -19.56
C PRO A 138 12.22 -0.70 -20.61
N GLY A 139 11.33 0.26 -20.39
CA GLY A 139 10.16 0.56 -21.22
C GLY A 139 8.93 -0.31 -20.97
N SER A 140 9.05 -1.47 -20.31
CA SER A 140 7.89 -2.36 -20.16
C SER A 140 6.87 -1.83 -19.18
N VAL A 141 5.62 -2.22 -19.40
CA VAL A 141 4.48 -1.96 -18.52
C VAL A 141 4.09 -3.23 -17.79
N ALA A 142 3.83 -3.10 -16.48
CA ALA A 142 3.13 -4.08 -15.68
C ALA A 142 1.78 -3.48 -15.27
N ASN A 143 0.68 -4.15 -15.63
CA ASN A 143 -0.65 -3.87 -15.08
C ASN A 143 -1.15 -5.16 -14.42
N ARG A 144 -0.76 -5.37 -13.16
CA ARG A 144 -0.90 -6.67 -12.47
C ARG A 144 -2.07 -6.63 -11.50
N VAL A 145 -2.89 -7.67 -11.54
CA VAL A 145 -3.94 -7.91 -10.54
C VAL A 145 -3.49 -9.05 -9.62
N PHE A 146 -3.35 -8.74 -8.34
CA PHE A 146 -3.03 -9.68 -7.27
C PHE A 146 -4.30 -9.99 -6.47
N ASN A 147 -4.79 -11.21 -6.59
CA ASN A 147 -5.92 -11.68 -5.80
C ASN A 147 -5.46 -12.19 -4.42
N ASN A 148 -6.32 -12.07 -3.42
CA ASN A 148 -6.10 -12.59 -2.08
C ASN A 148 -4.80 -12.10 -1.45
N ILE A 149 -4.54 -10.79 -1.55
CA ILE A 149 -3.40 -10.18 -0.87
C ILE A 149 -3.55 -10.34 0.65
N ASP A 150 -2.42 -10.37 1.35
CA ASP A 150 -2.43 -10.35 2.81
C ASP A 150 -3.04 -9.03 3.32
N PHE A 151 -3.94 -9.13 4.28
CA PHE A 151 -4.60 -7.95 4.87
C PHE A 151 -5.00 -8.26 6.33
N PRO A 152 -5.03 -7.24 7.22
CA PRO A 152 -5.51 -7.43 8.58
C PRO A 152 -6.90 -8.09 8.62
N LYS A 153 -7.06 -9.06 9.53
CA LYS A 153 -8.30 -9.85 9.67
C LYS A 153 -9.08 -9.45 10.91
N GLY A 154 -10.38 -9.72 10.89
CA GLY A 154 -11.31 -9.44 11.97
C GLY A 154 -12.22 -8.25 11.64
N HIS A 155 -13.13 -7.95 12.56
CA HIS A 155 -13.94 -6.73 12.49
C HIS A 155 -13.10 -5.59 13.07
N ILE A 156 -12.60 -4.72 12.19
CA ILE A 156 -11.60 -3.70 12.53
C ILE A 156 -11.93 -2.37 11.85
N ALA A 157 -11.32 -1.30 12.35
CA ALA A 157 -11.37 0.01 11.72
C ALA A 157 -9.98 0.37 11.18
N ILE A 158 -9.86 0.55 9.86
CA ILE A 158 -8.62 0.99 9.24
C ILE A 158 -8.41 2.48 9.54
N LYS A 159 -7.18 2.80 9.95
CA LYS A 159 -6.73 4.12 10.42
C LYS A 159 -5.69 4.76 9.52
N SER A 160 -5.03 3.99 8.66
CA SER A 160 -4.22 4.48 7.52
C SER A 160 -3.81 3.32 6.62
N PHE A 161 -3.61 3.59 5.33
CA PHE A 161 -3.03 2.65 4.37
C PHE A 161 -2.02 3.41 3.51
N ASN A 162 -0.74 3.01 3.58
CA ASN A 162 0.32 3.59 2.75
C ASN A 162 0.96 2.51 1.90
N ALA A 163 1.28 2.81 0.64
CA ALA A 163 1.90 1.86 -0.28
C ALA A 163 3.01 2.49 -1.13
N GLU A 164 3.98 1.67 -1.53
CA GLU A 164 5.06 2.08 -2.42
C GLU A 164 5.72 0.88 -3.11
N VAL A 165 6.32 1.12 -4.27
CA VAL A 165 7.10 0.10 -4.99
C VAL A 165 8.50 -0.01 -4.40
N VAL A 166 8.93 -1.25 -4.13
CA VAL A 166 10.25 -1.60 -3.59
C VAL A 166 10.93 -2.70 -4.41
N ASP A 167 12.26 -2.75 -4.35
CA ASP A 167 13.06 -3.85 -4.91
C ASP A 167 13.11 -5.10 -3.99
N GLU A 168 13.84 -6.13 -4.43
CA GLU A 168 14.07 -7.37 -3.66
C GLU A 168 14.77 -7.15 -2.31
N ALA A 169 15.54 -6.07 -2.18
CA ALA A 169 16.19 -5.70 -0.92
C ALA A 169 15.30 -4.83 -0.03
N GLY A 170 14.09 -4.47 -0.48
CA GLY A 170 13.15 -3.62 0.22
C GLY A 170 13.43 -2.12 0.10
N ASN A 171 14.30 -1.70 -0.82
CA ASN A 171 14.57 -0.29 -1.07
C ASN A 171 13.45 0.32 -1.93
N PRO A 172 12.94 1.51 -1.57
CA PRO A 172 12.01 2.25 -2.41
C PRO A 172 12.59 2.56 -3.80
N ILE A 173 11.75 2.41 -4.83
CA ILE A 173 12.15 2.74 -6.21
C ILE A 173 11.76 4.17 -6.59
N PRO A 174 12.68 5.00 -7.10
CA PRO A 174 12.34 6.33 -7.59
C PRO A 174 11.39 6.30 -8.80
N LEU A 175 10.44 7.24 -8.84
CA LEU A 175 9.43 7.37 -9.91
C LEU A 175 10.05 7.60 -11.30
N HIS A 176 11.23 8.23 -11.35
CA HIS A 176 11.96 8.45 -12.59
C HIS A 176 12.66 7.18 -13.15
N GLU A 177 12.62 6.07 -12.40
CA GLU A 177 13.06 4.75 -12.83
C GLU A 177 11.88 3.81 -13.08
N THR A 178 11.00 3.68 -12.08
CA THR A 178 9.73 2.95 -12.22
C THR A 178 8.62 3.84 -11.73
N TYR A 179 7.84 4.34 -12.68
CA TYR A 179 6.70 5.19 -12.39
C TYR A 179 5.53 4.30 -11.95
N LEU A 180 5.11 4.46 -10.70
CA LEU A 180 3.89 3.87 -10.19
C LEU A 180 2.73 4.73 -10.68
N HIS A 181 2.14 4.37 -11.83
CA HIS A 181 1.09 5.16 -12.45
C HIS A 181 -0.17 5.15 -11.58
N HIS A 182 -0.65 3.95 -11.22
CA HIS A 182 -1.68 3.81 -10.20
C HIS A 182 -1.53 2.49 -9.45
N TRP A 183 -2.15 2.47 -8.28
CA TRP A 183 -2.43 1.23 -7.56
C TRP A 183 -3.78 1.39 -6.89
N ILE A 184 -4.55 0.32 -6.88
CA ILE A 184 -5.86 0.32 -6.23
C ILE A 184 -6.04 -0.95 -5.43
N VAL A 185 -6.72 -0.84 -4.30
CA VAL A 185 -7.08 -1.96 -3.44
C VAL A 185 -8.60 -1.99 -3.28
N LEU A 186 -9.14 -3.16 -3.56
CA LEU A 186 -10.56 -3.43 -3.59
C LEU A 186 -10.89 -4.57 -2.63
N ARG A 187 -12.06 -4.47 -2.02
CA ARG A 187 -12.64 -5.46 -1.13
C ARG A 187 -13.57 -6.35 -1.93
N ASN A 188 -13.58 -7.64 -1.62
CA ASN A 188 -14.53 -8.57 -2.21
C ASN A 188 -14.96 -9.66 -1.21
N TYR A 189 -16.18 -10.16 -1.36
CA TYR A 189 -16.63 -11.36 -0.67
C TYR A 189 -16.47 -12.57 -1.58
N GLN A 190 -15.62 -13.50 -1.17
CA GLN A 190 -15.36 -14.74 -1.89
C GLN A 190 -16.02 -15.92 -1.18
N ARG A 191 -16.64 -16.83 -1.95
CA ARG A 191 -17.21 -18.05 -1.39
C ARG A 191 -16.12 -18.92 -0.75
N LYS A 192 -16.36 -19.39 0.48
CA LYS A 192 -15.42 -20.26 1.20
C LYS A 192 -15.20 -21.58 0.45
N GLY A 193 -13.96 -22.05 0.45
CA GLY A 193 -13.57 -23.34 -0.15
C GLY A 193 -13.38 -23.32 -1.67
N ILE A 194 -13.40 -22.14 -2.30
CA ILE A 194 -13.07 -21.97 -3.72
C ILE A 194 -11.80 -21.13 -3.83
N GLU A 195 -10.70 -21.72 -4.32
CA GLU A 195 -9.43 -21.00 -4.50
C GLU A 195 -9.43 -20.10 -5.74
N SER A 196 -10.20 -20.45 -6.77
CA SER A 196 -10.29 -19.70 -8.03
C SER A 196 -11.75 -19.60 -8.47
N PRO A 197 -12.45 -18.48 -8.16
CA PRO A 197 -13.85 -18.32 -8.50
C PRO A 197 -14.00 -18.23 -10.02
N LYS A 198 -14.73 -19.20 -10.61
CA LYS A 198 -14.99 -19.26 -12.05
C LYS A 198 -16.25 -18.46 -12.46
N ASN A 199 -17.14 -18.21 -11.50
CA ASN A 199 -18.38 -17.49 -11.71
C ASN A 199 -18.37 -16.17 -10.94
N LYS A 200 -18.96 -15.11 -11.52
CA LYS A 200 -19.15 -13.83 -10.85
C LYS A 200 -19.95 -13.95 -9.54
N SER A 201 -20.80 -14.97 -9.40
CA SER A 201 -21.55 -15.23 -8.15
C SER A 201 -20.70 -15.72 -6.99
N ASP A 202 -19.50 -16.23 -7.25
CA ASP A 202 -18.59 -16.73 -6.21
C ASP A 202 -17.63 -15.63 -5.71
N ASN A 203 -17.68 -14.45 -6.33
CA ASN A 203 -16.87 -13.30 -5.99
C ASN A 203 -17.66 -11.99 -6.13
N ILE A 204 -18.09 -11.43 -5.01
CA ILE A 204 -18.89 -10.20 -4.95
C ILE A 204 -17.94 -9.02 -4.65
N ILE A 205 -17.76 -8.13 -5.63
CA ILE A 205 -17.00 -6.89 -5.42
C ILE A 205 -17.78 -6.00 -4.45
N VAL A 206 -17.09 -5.45 -3.45
CA VAL A 206 -17.64 -4.47 -2.51
C VAL A 206 -17.10 -3.10 -2.89
N SER A 207 -17.90 -2.33 -3.63
CA SER A 207 -17.54 -1.00 -4.09
C SER A 207 -17.64 0.03 -2.97
N ASN A 208 -16.87 1.12 -3.09
CA ASN A 208 -17.07 2.32 -2.27
C ASN A 208 -18.48 2.95 -2.46
N SER A 209 -18.78 3.99 -1.67
CA SER A 209 -20.05 4.73 -1.71
C SER A 209 -20.14 5.74 -2.86
N GLY A 210 -19.09 5.86 -3.67
CA GLY A 210 -18.95 6.77 -4.80
C GLY A 210 -19.95 6.55 -5.93
N LEU A 211 -20.04 7.56 -6.79
CA LEU A 211 -20.96 7.62 -7.94
C LEU A 211 -20.48 6.71 -9.10
N CYS A 212 -19.17 6.60 -9.27
CA CYS A 212 -18.51 5.89 -10.34
C CYS A 212 -18.43 4.37 -10.07
N LYS A 213 -19.46 3.62 -10.48
CA LYS A 213 -19.52 2.15 -10.29
C LYS A 213 -18.78 1.31 -11.33
N ASN A 214 -18.12 1.95 -12.28
CA ASN A 214 -17.37 1.29 -13.35
C ASN A 214 -15.94 1.86 -13.35
N GLY A 215 -14.99 1.22 -12.68
CA GLY A 215 -13.57 1.53 -12.74
C GLY A 215 -13.03 2.40 -11.59
N LEU A 216 -13.88 2.93 -10.71
CA LEU A 216 -13.47 3.71 -9.53
C LEU A 216 -14.09 3.18 -8.22
N GLU A 217 -14.19 1.86 -8.11
CA GLU A 217 -14.83 1.18 -6.96
C GLU A 217 -13.90 1.01 -5.75
N GLN A 218 -12.63 1.42 -5.86
CA GLN A 218 -11.56 1.16 -4.90
C GLN A 218 -11.81 1.75 -3.51
N ILE A 219 -11.26 1.08 -2.51
CA ILE A 219 -11.25 1.55 -1.11
C ILE A 219 -9.98 2.36 -0.85
N PHE A 220 -8.85 1.93 -1.41
CA PHE A 220 -7.57 2.63 -1.29
C PHE A 220 -6.86 2.73 -2.63
N GLY A 221 -5.98 3.72 -2.74
CA GLY A 221 -5.04 3.86 -3.84
C GLY A 221 -5.54 4.74 -4.98
N LEU A 222 -4.62 5.55 -5.51
CA LEU A 222 -4.82 6.48 -6.62
C LEU A 222 -3.56 6.50 -7.49
N GLY A 223 -2.44 7.11 -7.04
CA GLY A 223 -1.20 7.16 -7.83
C GLY A 223 0.12 7.22 -7.08
N SER A 224 1.13 7.78 -7.76
CA SER A 224 2.50 7.93 -7.28
C SER A 224 2.67 8.89 -6.10
N GLU A 225 1.69 9.76 -5.85
CA GLU A 225 1.69 10.76 -4.78
C GLU A 225 1.68 10.15 -3.36
N THR A 226 1.45 8.84 -3.24
CA THR A 226 1.21 8.14 -1.97
C THR A 226 2.30 8.37 -0.91
N ARG A 227 3.56 8.64 -1.28
CA ARG A 227 4.68 8.75 -0.31
C ARG A 227 4.62 9.97 0.60
N ARG A 228 4.07 11.09 0.14
CA ARG A 228 3.98 12.35 0.92
C ARG A 228 2.55 12.85 1.11
N THR A 229 1.57 12.01 0.79
CA THR A 229 0.16 12.25 1.07
C THR A 229 -0.20 11.60 2.40
N ASP A 230 -0.77 12.37 3.33
CA ASP A 230 -1.28 11.80 4.57
C ASP A 230 -2.56 10.99 4.31
N THR A 231 -2.65 9.80 4.88
CA THR A 231 -3.77 8.86 4.70
C THR A 231 -4.44 8.50 6.03
N HIS A 232 -4.12 9.24 7.09
CA HIS A 232 -4.67 8.99 8.41
C HIS A 232 -6.18 9.23 8.47
N VAL A 233 -6.91 8.35 9.15
CA VAL A 233 -8.31 8.55 9.51
C VAL A 233 -8.37 8.98 10.98
N PRO A 234 -8.80 10.21 11.31
CA PRO A 234 -8.79 10.71 12.68
C PRO A 234 -9.80 10.00 13.57
N ASP A 235 -9.57 9.98 14.88
CA ASP A 235 -10.57 9.50 15.85
C ASP A 235 -11.76 10.49 15.94
N PRO A 236 -13.00 10.00 16.20
CA PRO A 236 -13.40 8.61 16.46
C PRO A 236 -13.70 7.80 15.17
N TYR A 237 -13.29 8.30 14.00
CA TYR A 237 -13.70 7.74 12.72
C TYR A 237 -12.87 6.53 12.30
N GLY A 238 -13.41 5.65 11.46
CA GLY A 238 -12.66 4.52 10.90
C GLY A 238 -13.30 3.97 9.64
N ILE A 239 -12.48 3.45 8.72
CA ILE A 239 -12.99 2.69 7.58
C ILE A 239 -13.28 1.28 8.08
N GLU A 240 -14.56 0.93 8.18
CA GLU A 240 -15.02 -0.36 8.69
C GLU A 240 -14.76 -1.49 7.70
N VAL A 241 -14.13 -2.57 8.17
CA VAL A 241 -13.88 -3.78 7.37
C VAL A 241 -14.13 -5.02 8.21
N GLY A 242 -14.44 -6.14 7.56
CA GLY A 242 -14.67 -7.41 8.23
C GLY A 242 -15.93 -7.48 9.10
N ASN A 243 -16.93 -6.61 8.88
CA ASN A 243 -18.19 -6.64 9.62
C ASN A 243 -18.95 -7.96 9.32
N PRO A 244 -19.18 -8.83 10.34
CA PRO A 244 -19.80 -10.14 10.13
C PRO A 244 -21.29 -10.07 9.73
N ILE A 245 -21.94 -8.91 9.91
CA ILE A 245 -23.33 -8.68 9.50
C ILE A 245 -23.40 -8.42 7.99
N GLU A 246 -22.40 -7.74 7.42
CA GLU A 246 -22.35 -7.42 5.99
C GLU A 246 -21.88 -8.59 5.13
N ILE A 247 -21.03 -9.46 5.67
CA ILE A 247 -20.45 -10.59 4.92
C ILE A 247 -21.53 -11.68 4.75
N PRO A 248 -21.89 -12.07 3.50
CA PRO A 248 -22.91 -13.08 3.27
C PRO A 248 -22.53 -14.45 3.86
N GLN A 249 -23.54 -15.22 4.27
CA GLN A 249 -23.31 -16.56 4.80
C GLN A 249 -22.59 -17.45 3.78
N GLY A 250 -21.51 -18.10 4.22
CA GLY A 250 -20.68 -18.96 3.36
C GLY A 250 -19.61 -18.20 2.55
N PHE A 251 -19.50 -16.88 2.74
CA PHE A 251 -18.45 -16.06 2.17
C PHE A 251 -17.44 -15.62 3.23
N GLU A 252 -16.27 -15.20 2.76
CA GLU A 252 -15.26 -14.51 3.54
C GLU A 252 -14.80 -13.27 2.80
N GLU A 253 -14.40 -12.27 3.56
CA GLU A 253 -13.82 -11.06 3.00
C GLU A 253 -12.39 -11.31 2.55
N ARG A 254 -12.10 -10.88 1.33
CA ARG A 254 -10.81 -10.94 0.65
C ARG A 254 -10.50 -9.57 0.06
N TRP A 255 -9.24 -9.43 -0.33
CA TRP A 255 -8.70 -8.20 -0.85
C TRP A 255 -7.92 -8.50 -2.13
N PHE A 256 -8.04 -7.62 -3.10
CA PHE A 256 -7.23 -7.66 -4.30
C PHE A 256 -6.61 -6.29 -4.56
N MET A 257 -5.43 -6.33 -5.18
CA MET A 257 -4.65 -5.15 -5.51
C MET A 257 -4.37 -5.15 -7.00
N ASN A 258 -4.64 -4.03 -7.66
CA ASN A 258 -4.10 -3.77 -8.98
C ASN A 258 -2.91 -2.81 -8.87
N VAL A 259 -1.83 -3.09 -9.60
CA VAL A 259 -0.63 -2.27 -9.67
C VAL A 259 -0.30 -2.02 -11.13
N HIS A 260 -0.37 -0.77 -11.54
CA HIS A 260 0.06 -0.30 -12.84
C HIS A 260 1.36 0.50 -12.72
N ALA A 261 2.44 -0.08 -13.26
CA ALA A 261 3.78 0.46 -13.15
C ALA A 261 4.51 0.41 -14.49
N ILE A 262 5.27 1.47 -14.78
CA ILE A 262 5.96 1.68 -16.05
C ILE A 262 7.45 1.87 -15.77
N ASP A 263 8.30 1.05 -16.38
CA ASP A 263 9.75 1.24 -16.29
C ASP A 263 10.22 2.29 -17.29
N THR A 264 10.57 3.46 -16.80
CA THR A 264 10.95 4.62 -17.62
C THR A 264 12.46 4.75 -17.81
N ARG A 265 13.25 3.76 -17.35
CA ARG A 265 14.70 3.75 -17.57
C ARG A 265 15.00 3.67 -19.05
N GLY A 266 15.81 4.60 -19.55
CA GLY A 266 16.17 4.65 -20.96
C GLY A 266 15.06 5.09 -21.92
N ALA A 267 13.88 5.50 -21.42
CA ALA A 267 12.80 6.02 -22.25
C ALA A 267 13.29 7.16 -23.16
N GLU A 268 12.76 7.22 -24.38
CA GLU A 268 12.99 8.33 -25.32
C GLU A 268 12.32 9.61 -24.81
N ASP A 269 11.10 9.48 -24.34
CA ASP A 269 10.29 10.55 -23.75
C ASP A 269 9.66 10.02 -22.46
N LYS A 270 10.26 10.37 -21.31
CA LYS A 270 9.79 9.88 -20.01
C LYS A 270 8.37 10.33 -19.70
N LEU A 271 8.08 11.60 -19.95
CA LEU A 271 6.77 12.17 -19.62
C LEU A 271 5.69 11.56 -20.52
N GLY A 272 5.96 11.46 -21.82
CA GLY A 272 5.04 10.79 -22.73
C GLY A 272 4.81 9.31 -22.36
N CYS A 273 5.83 8.59 -21.85
CA CYS A 273 5.61 7.24 -21.32
C CYS A 273 4.68 7.27 -20.09
N THR A 274 4.91 8.17 -19.13
CA THR A 274 4.08 8.24 -17.91
C THR A 274 2.67 8.74 -18.15
N GLU A 275 2.43 9.45 -19.25
CA GLU A 275 1.11 9.89 -19.75
C GLU A 275 0.50 8.89 -20.74
N CYS A 276 1.11 7.72 -20.88
CA CYS A 276 0.65 6.64 -21.74
C CYS A 276 0.37 7.09 -23.20
N ARG A 277 1.21 7.97 -23.76
CA ARG A 277 1.02 8.52 -25.12
C ARG A 277 1.24 7.43 -26.17
N CYS A 278 0.20 7.09 -26.92
CA CYS A 278 0.17 5.85 -27.70
C CYS A 278 1.22 5.79 -28.82
N ASP A 279 1.67 6.92 -29.36
CA ASP A 279 2.75 6.97 -30.36
C ASP A 279 4.11 6.50 -29.81
N LEU A 280 4.26 6.41 -28.49
CA LEU A 280 5.43 5.87 -27.80
C LEU A 280 5.29 4.39 -27.44
N TYR A 281 4.10 3.79 -27.55
CA TYR A 281 3.87 2.40 -27.16
C TYR A 281 3.82 1.47 -28.37
N ASN A 282 4.24 0.23 -28.17
CA ASN A 282 4.16 -0.83 -29.18
C ASN A 282 2.77 -1.52 -29.20
N ALA A 283 1.69 -0.75 -29.07
CA ALA A 283 0.33 -1.25 -29.03
C ALA A 283 -0.50 -0.66 -30.18
N THR A 284 -1.24 -1.52 -30.87
CA THR A 284 -2.24 -1.13 -31.90
C THR A 284 -3.64 -1.62 -31.55
N GLU A 285 -3.74 -2.44 -30.50
CA GLU A 285 -4.95 -3.03 -29.95
C GLU A 285 -4.95 -2.80 -28.44
N ASP A 286 -6.13 -2.84 -27.84
CA ASP A 286 -6.34 -2.75 -26.39
C ASP A 286 -6.11 -4.10 -25.68
N GLU A 287 -6.36 -4.14 -24.36
CA GLU A 287 -6.21 -5.36 -23.56
C GLU A 287 -7.15 -6.51 -23.96
N ASN A 288 -8.24 -6.20 -24.67
CA ASN A 288 -9.21 -7.17 -25.18
C ASN A 288 -8.86 -7.66 -26.59
N GLY A 289 -7.84 -7.08 -27.22
CA GLY A 289 -7.47 -7.34 -28.62
C GLY A 289 -8.32 -6.57 -29.62
N GLU A 290 -9.04 -5.53 -29.18
CA GLU A 290 -9.79 -4.64 -30.07
C GLU A 290 -8.86 -3.53 -30.58
N ALA A 291 -8.98 -3.17 -31.86
CA ALA A 291 -8.17 -2.10 -32.42
C ALA A 291 -8.41 -0.77 -31.69
N LEU A 292 -7.32 -0.05 -31.40
CA LEU A 292 -7.42 1.25 -30.72
C LEU A 292 -8.35 2.20 -31.48
N ARG A 293 -9.20 2.90 -30.74
CA ARG A 293 -10.14 3.85 -31.33
C ARG A 293 -9.40 4.90 -32.15
N LYS A 294 -9.93 5.22 -33.33
CA LYS A 294 -9.37 6.28 -34.18
C LYS A 294 -9.32 7.61 -33.41
N GLY A 295 -8.11 8.18 -33.32
CA GLY A 295 -7.87 9.44 -32.60
C GLY A 295 -7.63 9.27 -31.10
N TYR A 296 -7.51 8.05 -30.60
CA TYR A 296 -7.01 7.78 -29.24
C TYR A 296 -5.51 8.09 -29.19
N ILE A 297 -5.13 9.12 -28.43
CA ILE A 297 -3.76 9.66 -28.41
C ILE A 297 -2.97 9.22 -27.17
N GLY A 298 -3.65 8.83 -26.09
CA GLY A 298 -3.02 8.31 -24.88
C GLY A 298 -4.02 7.83 -23.84
N GLY A 299 -3.52 7.01 -22.91
CA GLY A 299 -4.29 6.42 -21.81
C GLY A 299 -4.14 4.91 -21.73
N MET A 300 -4.93 4.29 -20.85
CA MET A 300 -4.81 2.86 -20.52
C MET A 300 -4.90 1.89 -21.71
N ASP A 301 -5.67 2.19 -22.77
CA ASP A 301 -5.91 1.23 -23.87
C ASP A 301 -4.61 0.88 -24.61
N CYS A 302 -3.64 1.80 -24.71
CA CYS A 302 -2.34 1.53 -25.34
C CYS A 302 -1.21 1.30 -24.34
N CYS A 303 -1.55 1.28 -23.04
CA CYS A 303 -0.65 1.20 -21.90
C CYS A 303 -1.01 0.01 -20.99
N HIS A 304 -1.57 -1.06 -21.54
CA HIS A 304 -1.97 -2.24 -20.79
C HIS A 304 -0.79 -3.17 -20.46
N ASP A 305 -1.06 -4.25 -19.70
CA ASP A 305 -0.02 -5.21 -19.29
C ASP A 305 0.76 -5.77 -20.48
N GLY A 306 2.09 -5.82 -20.37
CA GLY A 306 2.96 -6.41 -21.39
C GLY A 306 3.31 -5.48 -22.56
N THR A 307 2.70 -4.29 -22.65
CA THR A 307 3.12 -3.25 -23.60
C THR A 307 4.48 -2.67 -23.20
N LYS A 308 5.08 -1.92 -24.11
CA LYS A 308 6.43 -1.35 -23.98
C LYS A 308 6.49 0.05 -24.59
N CYS A 309 6.82 1.02 -23.75
CA CYS A 309 7.20 2.36 -24.20
C CYS A 309 8.57 2.35 -24.90
N LYS A 310 8.73 3.24 -25.88
CA LYS A 310 9.99 3.43 -26.62
C LYS A 310 11.14 3.79 -25.69
N VAL A 311 12.23 3.06 -25.88
CA VAL A 311 13.51 3.30 -25.21
C VAL A 311 14.56 3.64 -26.25
N ARG A 312 15.53 4.49 -25.87
CA ARG A 312 16.60 4.94 -26.75
C ARG A 312 17.36 3.74 -27.33
N GLU A 313 17.71 3.84 -28.60
CA GLU A 313 18.48 2.80 -29.29
C GLU A 313 19.77 2.47 -28.54
N GLY A 314 20.06 1.18 -28.38
CA GLY A 314 21.23 0.68 -27.66
C GLY A 314 21.14 0.74 -26.13
N PHE A 315 20.03 1.23 -25.55
CA PHE A 315 19.84 1.15 -24.10
C PHE A 315 19.52 -0.28 -23.66
N GLU A 316 20.47 -0.92 -23.00
CA GLU A 316 20.28 -2.20 -22.33
C GLU A 316 20.19 -1.99 -20.81
N GLY A 317 19.10 -2.43 -20.21
CA GLY A 317 18.93 -2.40 -18.76
C GLY A 317 18.44 -3.74 -18.24
N VAL A 318 18.88 -4.06 -17.03
CA VAL A 318 18.54 -5.32 -16.37
C VAL A 318 17.05 -5.37 -16.02
N LYS A 319 16.49 -6.57 -16.16
CA LYS A 319 15.18 -6.91 -15.61
C LYS A 319 15.23 -6.77 -14.09
N ARG A 320 14.22 -6.15 -13.49
CA ARG A 320 14.07 -6.02 -12.04
C ARG A 320 12.87 -6.80 -11.56
N THR A 321 13.02 -7.38 -10.38
CA THR A 321 11.92 -7.92 -9.59
C THR A 321 11.50 -6.87 -8.57
N LEU A 322 10.22 -6.55 -8.54
CA LEU A 322 9.64 -5.49 -7.73
C LEU A 322 8.43 -6.01 -6.95
N PHE A 323 8.10 -5.31 -5.88
CA PHE A 323 6.96 -5.59 -5.01
C PHE A 323 6.25 -4.30 -4.67
N MET A 324 4.95 -4.38 -4.42
CA MET A 324 4.24 -3.33 -3.70
C MET A 324 4.36 -3.60 -2.21
N ARG A 325 5.06 -2.74 -1.48
CA ARG A 325 5.08 -2.72 -0.01
C ARG A 325 3.95 -1.86 0.48
N TYR A 326 3.17 -2.37 1.42
CA TYR A 326 2.10 -1.59 2.04
C TYR A 326 2.07 -1.75 3.55
N THR A 327 1.78 -0.65 4.24
CA THR A 327 1.65 -0.56 5.69
C THR A 327 0.22 -0.19 6.02
N VAL A 328 -0.43 -1.04 6.80
CA VAL A 328 -1.79 -0.82 7.30
C VAL A 328 -1.71 -0.51 8.78
N LYS A 329 -2.50 0.47 9.25
CA LYS A 329 -2.75 0.71 10.67
C LYS A 329 -4.24 0.56 10.94
N TRP A 330 -4.59 -0.07 12.05
CA TRP A 330 -5.97 -0.35 12.41
C TRP A 330 -6.17 -0.47 13.91
N VAL A 331 -7.41 -0.41 14.35
CA VAL A 331 -7.85 -0.75 15.71
C VAL A 331 -8.90 -1.86 15.64
N ASP A 332 -9.07 -2.61 16.71
CA ASP A 332 -10.21 -3.54 16.81
C ASP A 332 -11.51 -2.73 16.82
N TRP A 333 -12.55 -3.23 16.13
CA TRP A 333 -13.81 -2.51 16.05
C TRP A 333 -14.48 -2.44 17.42
N ASP A 334 -14.97 -1.25 17.76
CA ASP A 334 -15.77 -0.97 18.95
C ASP A 334 -16.94 -0.04 18.59
N SER A 335 -18.01 -0.12 19.36
CA SER A 335 -19.23 0.68 19.16
C SER A 335 -19.03 2.21 19.26
N SER A 336 -17.91 2.68 19.82
CA SER A 336 -17.53 4.10 19.84
C SER A 336 -16.94 4.60 18.52
N ILE A 337 -16.56 3.70 17.61
CA ILE A 337 -16.00 4.06 16.31
C ILE A 337 -17.12 4.46 15.36
N VAL A 338 -16.90 5.55 14.64
CA VAL A 338 -17.85 6.07 13.65
C VAL A 338 -17.40 5.64 12.25
N PRO A 339 -18.15 4.79 11.55
CA PRO A 339 -17.81 4.39 10.19
C PRO A 339 -17.83 5.58 9.24
N VAL A 340 -16.90 5.60 8.29
CA VAL A 340 -16.89 6.55 7.18
C VAL A 340 -17.29 5.90 5.87
N LYS A 341 -18.02 6.64 5.05
CA LYS A 341 -18.29 6.35 3.65
C LYS A 341 -17.17 6.93 2.80
N ILE A 342 -16.77 6.17 1.78
CA ILE A 342 -15.72 6.56 0.84
C ILE A 342 -16.36 7.00 -0.46
N TYR A 343 -15.98 8.17 -0.96
CA TYR A 343 -16.37 8.64 -2.29
C TYR A 343 -15.11 8.94 -3.10
N VAL A 344 -15.05 8.37 -4.30
CA VAL A 344 -14.12 8.79 -5.36
C VAL A 344 -14.96 9.49 -6.42
N LEU A 345 -14.70 10.79 -6.57
CA LEU A 345 -15.37 11.67 -7.52
C LEU A 345 -14.47 11.86 -8.73
N ASP A 346 -15.07 12.05 -9.91
CA ASP A 346 -14.36 12.15 -11.18
C ASP A 346 -14.85 13.37 -11.96
N VAL A 347 -13.92 14.26 -12.34
CA VAL A 347 -14.22 15.47 -13.12
C VAL A 347 -14.74 15.17 -14.53
N THR A 348 -14.53 13.95 -15.02
CA THR A 348 -14.93 13.53 -16.36
C THR A 348 -16.33 12.93 -16.44
N ASP A 349 -17.03 12.82 -15.30
CA ASP A 349 -18.40 12.29 -15.29
C ASP A 349 -19.33 13.13 -16.18
N THR A 350 -20.04 12.45 -17.09
CA THR A 350 -20.93 13.11 -18.04
C THR A 350 -22.41 13.04 -17.65
N TRP A 351 -22.76 12.39 -16.54
CA TRP A 351 -24.15 12.27 -16.11
C TRP A 351 -24.75 13.63 -15.74
N LYS A 352 -26.01 13.85 -16.13
CA LYS A 352 -26.75 15.09 -15.85
C LYS A 352 -28.09 14.80 -15.20
N LYS A 353 -28.35 15.51 -14.11
CA LYS A 353 -29.65 15.51 -13.42
C LYS A 353 -30.72 16.09 -14.36
N GLY A 354 -31.65 15.24 -14.81
CA GLY A 354 -32.78 15.65 -15.65
C GLY A 354 -32.81 15.04 -17.06
N ASP A 355 -31.86 14.17 -17.43
CA ASP A 355 -32.02 13.34 -18.62
C ASP A 355 -33.25 12.42 -18.44
N SER A 356 -34.29 12.70 -19.20
CA SER A 356 -35.68 12.26 -19.02
C SER A 356 -35.93 10.76 -19.23
N ASN A 357 -34.89 9.97 -19.42
CA ASN A 357 -34.96 8.53 -19.27
C ASN A 357 -34.76 8.19 -17.79
N ALA A 358 -35.87 8.18 -17.03
CA ALA A 358 -35.96 7.81 -15.62
C ALA A 358 -35.51 6.35 -15.28
N LEU A 359 -34.72 5.74 -16.16
CA LEU A 359 -34.11 4.42 -16.06
C LEU A 359 -32.58 4.49 -15.94
N ASP A 360 -31.93 5.60 -16.32
CA ASP A 360 -30.46 5.68 -16.35
C ASP A 360 -29.93 6.69 -15.32
N THR A 361 -29.89 6.25 -14.06
CA THR A 361 -29.22 6.95 -12.95
C THR A 361 -27.71 6.62 -12.92
N LYS A 362 -27.15 6.13 -14.02
CA LYS A 362 -25.78 5.63 -14.06
C LYS A 362 -24.82 6.77 -14.39
N HIS A 363 -23.84 6.97 -13.53
CA HIS A 363 -22.74 7.89 -13.78
C HIS A 363 -21.79 7.32 -14.85
N HIS A 364 -21.30 8.21 -15.72
CA HIS A 364 -20.46 7.89 -16.86
C HIS A 364 -19.08 8.52 -16.65
N CYS A 365 -18.37 8.00 -15.67
CA CYS A 365 -17.01 8.42 -15.31
C CYS A 365 -16.03 7.86 -16.34
N LEU A 366 -15.27 8.73 -17.01
CA LEU A 366 -14.31 8.36 -18.05
C LEU A 366 -12.90 8.15 -17.49
N ILE A 367 -12.67 8.51 -16.22
CA ILE A 367 -11.42 8.36 -15.44
C ILE A 367 -10.30 9.27 -15.93
N GLU A 368 -10.01 9.24 -17.23
CA GLU A 368 -8.91 9.94 -17.88
C GLU A 368 -9.43 10.94 -18.93
N TYR A 369 -8.69 12.03 -19.13
CA TYR A 369 -8.94 12.97 -20.22
C TYR A 369 -7.64 13.62 -20.72
N ASP A 370 -7.70 14.23 -21.90
CA ASP A 370 -6.58 14.95 -22.49
C ASP A 370 -6.67 16.46 -22.22
N VAL A 371 -5.49 17.08 -22.04
CA VAL A 371 -5.32 18.53 -21.91
C VAL A 371 -4.58 19.05 -23.14
N GLU A 372 -5.21 19.92 -23.90
CA GLU A 372 -4.64 20.49 -25.12
C GLU A 372 -3.71 21.67 -24.84
N SER A 373 -2.52 21.69 -25.44
CA SER A 373 -1.56 22.79 -25.31
C SER A 373 -2.14 24.15 -25.73
N CYS A 374 -1.74 25.23 -25.05
CA CYS A 374 -1.97 26.61 -25.50
C CYS A 374 -0.85 27.16 -26.40
N ALA A 375 0.24 26.40 -26.60
CA ALA A 375 1.42 26.85 -27.33
C ALA A 375 1.07 27.25 -28.78
N GLY A 376 1.37 28.50 -29.15
CA GLY A 376 1.09 29.05 -30.49
C GLY A 376 -0.17 29.91 -30.58
N THR A 377 -0.94 30.06 -29.50
CA THR A 377 -2.01 31.07 -29.41
C THR A 377 -1.42 32.38 -28.89
N SER A 378 -1.76 33.52 -29.51
CA SER A 378 -1.31 34.86 -29.10
C SER A 378 -2.04 35.36 -27.84
N VAL A 379 -2.14 34.50 -26.84
CA VAL A 379 -2.78 34.80 -25.56
C VAL A 379 -1.66 35.26 -24.61
N SER A 380 -1.85 36.42 -24.02
CA SER A 380 -0.98 36.95 -22.97
C SER A 380 -0.70 35.86 -21.93
N ASN A 381 0.55 35.75 -21.47
CA ASN A 381 1.04 34.76 -20.48
C ASN A 381 0.27 34.70 -19.13
N GLU A 382 -0.85 35.40 -18.98
CA GLU A 382 -1.82 35.18 -17.91
C GLU A 382 -2.61 33.89 -18.17
N GLY A 383 -2.04 32.80 -17.67
CA GLY A 383 -2.74 31.57 -17.32
C GLY A 383 -2.94 30.61 -18.48
N CYS A 384 -1.86 30.02 -19.01
CA CYS A 384 -1.95 28.82 -19.83
C CYS A 384 -2.40 27.61 -18.98
N ILE A 385 -3.68 27.62 -18.61
CA ILE A 385 -4.31 26.71 -17.64
C ILE A 385 -5.52 26.04 -18.30
N ASP A 386 -5.68 24.73 -18.08
CA ASP A 386 -6.90 23.99 -18.34
C ASP A 386 -7.69 23.88 -17.03
N ASN A 387 -8.97 24.27 -17.07
CA ASN A 387 -9.86 24.18 -15.92
C ASN A 387 -11.08 23.33 -16.31
N ARG A 388 -11.18 22.15 -15.69
CA ARG A 388 -12.30 21.22 -15.85
C ARG A 388 -13.17 21.27 -14.61
N THR A 389 -14.48 21.40 -14.81
CA THR A 389 -15.46 21.38 -13.73
C THR A 389 -16.61 20.43 -14.03
N VAL A 390 -17.13 19.80 -12.98
CA VAL A 390 -18.33 18.95 -13.04
C VAL A 390 -19.21 19.20 -11.81
N SER A 391 -20.53 19.01 -11.98
CA SER A 391 -21.50 19.09 -10.89
C SER A 391 -22.04 17.70 -10.57
N LEU A 392 -21.89 17.26 -9.32
CA LEU A 392 -22.19 15.91 -8.86
C LEU A 392 -23.20 15.94 -7.71
N SER A 393 -24.37 15.33 -7.88
CA SER A 393 -25.35 15.22 -6.79
C SER A 393 -25.00 14.08 -5.85
N MET A 394 -24.80 14.39 -4.58
CA MET A 394 -24.45 13.39 -3.56
C MET A 394 -25.68 12.57 -3.14
N PRO A 395 -25.59 11.23 -3.11
CA PRO A 395 -26.74 10.40 -2.75
C PRO A 395 -27.12 10.55 -1.27
N THR A 396 -26.12 10.73 -0.41
CA THR A 396 -26.27 11.02 1.02
C THR A 396 -25.20 12.02 1.43
N GLY A 397 -25.54 12.87 2.38
CA GLY A 397 -24.65 13.84 3.00
C GLY A 397 -23.91 13.29 4.22
N GLY A 398 -23.35 14.20 5.01
CA GLY A 398 -22.61 13.92 6.23
C GLY A 398 -21.48 14.92 6.48
N ASN A 399 -20.70 14.69 7.53
CA ASN A 399 -19.50 15.45 7.86
C ASN A 399 -18.33 14.99 6.99
N VAL A 400 -17.69 15.92 6.30
CA VAL A 400 -16.41 15.63 5.63
C VAL A 400 -15.36 15.44 6.71
N ILE A 401 -14.65 14.32 6.69
CA ILE A 401 -13.62 13.94 7.68
C ILE A 401 -12.23 14.06 7.07
N TYR A 402 -12.11 13.76 5.80
CA TYR A 402 -10.88 13.77 5.03
C TYR A 402 -11.18 14.09 3.58
N GLY A 403 -10.26 14.77 2.90
CA GLY A 403 -10.32 14.99 1.46
C GLY A 403 -8.95 15.12 0.83
N VAL A 404 -8.77 14.56 -0.37
CA VAL A 404 -7.54 14.65 -1.17
C VAL A 404 -7.86 14.47 -2.65
N ALA A 405 -7.16 15.18 -3.52
CA ALA A 405 -7.27 14.97 -4.96
C ALA A 405 -6.19 14.01 -5.46
N HIS A 406 -6.41 13.49 -6.66
CA HIS A 406 -5.40 12.79 -7.42
C HIS A 406 -5.29 13.41 -8.81
N GLN A 407 -4.06 13.76 -9.18
CA GLN A 407 -3.70 14.37 -10.44
C GLN A 407 -2.37 13.78 -10.92
N HIS A 408 -2.19 13.74 -12.24
CA HIS A 408 -0.93 13.39 -12.90
C HIS A 408 -0.05 14.63 -13.08
N THR A 409 1.20 14.41 -13.49
CA THR A 409 2.15 15.49 -13.81
C THR A 409 1.52 16.51 -14.75
N GLY A 410 1.68 17.80 -14.42
CA GLY A 410 0.96 18.90 -15.06
C GLY A 410 -0.18 19.44 -14.20
N GLY A 411 -0.66 18.66 -13.21
CA GLY A 411 -1.66 19.12 -12.24
C GLY A 411 -1.18 20.34 -11.45
N ILE A 412 -2.07 21.32 -11.29
CA ILE A 412 -1.85 22.54 -10.50
C ILE A 412 -2.59 22.47 -9.16
N GLY A 413 -3.74 21.81 -9.15
CA GLY A 413 -4.58 21.63 -7.97
C GLY A 413 -5.99 21.26 -8.33
N SER A 414 -6.76 20.86 -7.33
CA SER A 414 -8.17 20.54 -7.45
C SER A 414 -8.92 21.01 -6.21
N THR A 415 -10.14 21.52 -6.41
CA THR A 415 -10.98 21.99 -5.32
C THR A 415 -12.39 21.41 -5.45
N LEU A 416 -12.93 20.98 -4.31
CA LEU A 416 -14.30 20.53 -4.16
C LEU A 416 -15.12 21.61 -3.45
N TYR A 417 -16.20 22.03 -4.07
CA TYR A 417 -17.10 23.07 -3.56
C TYR A 417 -18.49 22.51 -3.25
N GLY A 418 -19.14 23.10 -2.25
CA GLY A 418 -20.57 22.91 -2.00
C GLY A 418 -21.45 23.67 -3.00
N GLU A 419 -22.75 23.41 -2.99
CA GLU A 419 -23.71 24.02 -3.93
C GLU A 419 -23.77 25.55 -3.79
N ASP A 420 -23.50 26.06 -2.60
CA ASP A 420 -23.44 27.47 -2.24
C ASP A 420 -22.07 28.13 -2.54
N GLY A 421 -21.16 27.41 -3.17
CA GLY A 421 -19.82 27.88 -3.53
C GLY A 421 -18.79 27.85 -2.39
N ARG A 422 -19.15 27.32 -1.21
CA ARG A 422 -18.18 27.15 -0.12
C ARG A 422 -17.13 26.09 -0.48
N ILE A 423 -15.89 26.30 -0.08
CA ILE A 423 -14.83 25.32 -0.26
C ILE A 423 -15.02 24.20 0.77
N LEU A 424 -15.16 22.96 0.30
CA LEU A 424 -15.16 21.77 1.15
C LEU A 424 -13.73 21.29 1.39
N CYS A 425 -12.93 21.25 0.32
CA CYS A 425 -11.53 20.88 0.36
C CYS A 425 -10.79 21.38 -0.89
N SER A 426 -9.59 21.92 -0.70
CA SER A 426 -8.64 22.21 -1.78
C SER A 426 -7.39 21.34 -1.60
N SER A 427 -7.00 20.64 -2.64
CA SER A 427 -5.87 19.73 -2.66
C SER A 427 -4.87 20.15 -3.74
N ILE A 428 -3.61 20.35 -3.34
CA ILE A 428 -2.55 20.92 -4.17
C ILE A 428 -1.41 19.90 -4.26
N PRO A 429 -0.89 19.63 -5.47
CA PRO A 429 0.24 18.72 -5.66
C PRO A 429 1.54 19.27 -5.07
N THR A 430 2.30 18.37 -4.48
CA THR A 430 3.71 18.57 -4.11
C THR A 430 4.58 17.92 -5.16
N TYR A 431 5.37 18.72 -5.85
CA TYR A 431 6.38 18.23 -6.80
C TYR A 431 7.71 17.98 -6.10
N GLY A 432 8.42 16.93 -6.52
CA GLY A 432 9.76 16.66 -6.04
C GLY A 432 10.80 17.62 -6.63
N GLU A 433 11.98 17.68 -6.00
CA GLU A 433 13.09 18.58 -6.38
C GLU A 433 14.44 17.86 -6.50
N GLY A 434 14.45 16.54 -6.37
CA GLY A 434 15.66 15.71 -6.30
C GLY A 434 15.55 14.40 -7.07
N LYS A 435 16.36 13.41 -6.67
CA LYS A 435 16.40 12.08 -7.32
C LYS A 435 16.02 10.95 -6.38
N GLU A 436 15.96 11.21 -5.09
CA GLU A 436 15.62 10.19 -4.10
C GLU A 436 14.14 9.80 -4.19
N ALA A 437 13.82 8.57 -3.80
CA ALA A 437 12.44 8.10 -3.78
C ALA A 437 11.56 8.96 -2.86
N GLY A 438 10.46 9.50 -3.40
CA GLY A 438 9.56 10.42 -2.69
C GLY A 438 9.97 11.90 -2.79
N ASN A 439 10.98 12.25 -3.59
CA ASN A 439 11.36 13.62 -3.88
C ASN A 439 11.83 13.79 -5.34
N GLU A 440 11.25 13.06 -6.28
CA GLU A 440 11.67 13.01 -7.67
C GLU A 440 11.28 14.27 -8.45
N GLU A 441 12.28 14.98 -8.99
CA GLU A 441 12.11 16.21 -9.76
C GLU A 441 11.17 16.00 -10.96
N GLY A 442 10.16 16.87 -11.06
CA GLY A 442 9.16 16.84 -12.13
C GLY A 442 8.04 15.81 -11.95
N TYR A 443 7.99 15.10 -10.81
CA TYR A 443 6.92 14.17 -10.47
C TYR A 443 6.09 14.72 -9.30
N ILE A 444 4.79 14.41 -9.30
CA ILE A 444 3.94 14.58 -8.12
C ILE A 444 4.28 13.48 -7.13
N VAL A 445 4.81 13.88 -5.97
CA VAL A 445 5.27 12.99 -4.89
C VAL A 445 4.36 13.04 -3.66
N GLY A 446 3.36 13.92 -3.67
CA GLY A 446 2.39 14.13 -2.59
C GLY A 446 1.26 15.04 -3.02
N MET A 447 0.16 15.03 -2.27
CA MET A 447 -0.98 15.93 -2.40
C MET A 447 -1.32 16.49 -1.02
N SER A 448 -1.70 17.77 -0.95
CA SER A 448 -2.20 18.34 0.31
C SER A 448 -3.57 17.75 0.66
N THR A 449 -3.78 17.46 1.94
CA THR A 449 -4.98 16.81 2.45
C THR A 449 -5.79 17.75 3.33
N CYS A 450 -7.11 17.63 3.29
CA CYS A 450 -8.00 18.36 4.17
C CYS A 450 -8.42 17.51 5.35
N TYR A 451 -8.28 18.06 6.56
CA TYR A 451 -8.82 17.52 7.81
C TYR A 451 -9.67 18.60 8.48
N PRO A 452 -10.91 18.82 8.01
CA PRO A 452 -11.79 19.79 8.64
C PRO A 452 -12.08 19.38 10.10
N ASN A 453 -12.37 20.37 10.94
CA ASN A 453 -12.83 20.09 12.29
C ASN A 453 -14.15 19.31 12.22
N PRO A 454 -14.35 18.28 13.07
CA PRO A 454 -15.61 17.56 13.12
C PRO A 454 -16.82 18.50 13.18
N GLY A 455 -17.77 18.35 12.25
CA GLY A 455 -18.96 19.19 12.19
C GLY A 455 -18.82 20.51 11.41
N SER A 456 -17.60 20.95 11.06
CA SER A 456 -17.40 22.27 10.44
C SER A 456 -17.66 22.28 8.93
N VAL A 457 -17.45 21.15 8.26
CA VAL A 457 -17.72 20.99 6.83
C VAL A 457 -18.72 19.84 6.68
N LYS A 458 -19.94 20.18 6.28
CA LYS A 458 -21.03 19.22 6.06
C LYS A 458 -21.42 19.16 4.60
N ILE A 459 -21.94 18.04 4.15
CA ILE A 459 -22.62 17.88 2.87
C ILE A 459 -24.07 17.53 3.21
N SER A 460 -25.04 18.13 2.56
CA SER A 460 -26.46 17.82 2.75
C SER A 460 -26.88 16.65 1.86
N ASP A 461 -27.90 15.91 2.26
CA ASP A 461 -28.49 14.87 1.41
C ASP A 461 -28.96 15.47 0.08
N GLY A 462 -28.52 14.88 -1.04
CA GLY A 462 -28.86 15.38 -2.37
C GLY A 462 -28.13 16.64 -2.80
N GLU A 463 -27.20 17.19 -1.99
CA GLU A 463 -26.45 18.40 -2.32
C GLU A 463 -25.63 18.20 -3.60
N THR A 464 -25.65 19.21 -4.47
CA THR A 464 -24.83 19.25 -5.68
C THR A 464 -23.46 19.81 -5.34
N LEU A 465 -22.43 18.98 -5.45
CA LEU A 465 -21.04 19.41 -5.31
C LEU A 465 -20.49 19.87 -6.66
N VAL A 466 -19.55 20.80 -6.64
CA VAL A 466 -18.77 21.17 -7.83
C VAL A 466 -17.34 20.72 -7.63
N LEU A 467 -16.87 19.82 -8.49
CA LEU A 467 -15.48 19.39 -8.52
C LEU A 467 -14.75 20.14 -9.62
N GLU A 468 -13.63 20.78 -9.26
CA GLU A 468 -12.73 21.51 -10.16
C GLU A 468 -11.37 20.82 -10.21
N SER A 469 -10.82 20.60 -11.40
CA SER A 469 -9.47 20.08 -11.63
C SER A 469 -8.72 21.03 -12.57
N ILE A 470 -7.56 21.49 -12.12
CA ILE A 470 -6.76 22.50 -12.81
C ILE A 470 -5.42 21.89 -13.23
N TYR A 471 -5.09 22.04 -14.51
CA TYR A 471 -3.85 21.59 -15.11
C TYR A 471 -3.11 22.73 -15.81
N ASN A 472 -1.78 22.64 -15.83
CA ASN A 472 -0.95 23.45 -16.71
C ASN A 472 -1.13 22.92 -18.13
N ARG A 473 -1.41 23.81 -19.10
CA ARG A 473 -1.53 23.45 -20.52
C ARG A 473 -0.46 24.11 -21.39
N SER A 474 0.68 24.49 -20.81
CA SER A 474 1.84 25.03 -21.58
C SER A 474 2.37 24.04 -22.60
N GLN A 475 2.10 22.76 -22.35
CA GLN A 475 2.25 21.64 -23.26
C GLN A 475 0.99 20.79 -23.19
N SER A 476 0.82 19.88 -24.14
CA SER A 476 -0.29 18.92 -24.09
C SER A 476 0.02 17.84 -23.05
N HIS A 477 -1.02 17.32 -22.41
CA HIS A 477 -0.96 16.15 -21.56
C HIS A 477 -2.01 15.13 -22.02
N SER A 478 -1.65 13.85 -22.07
CA SER A 478 -2.61 12.77 -22.36
C SER A 478 -2.90 11.93 -21.14
N GLY A 479 -4.11 11.36 -21.07
CA GLY A 479 -4.46 10.42 -20.01
C GLY A 479 -4.31 10.98 -18.59
N VAL A 480 -4.61 12.27 -18.39
CA VAL A 480 -4.56 12.87 -17.05
C VAL A 480 -5.83 12.57 -16.27
N MET A 481 -5.72 12.53 -14.94
CA MET A 481 -6.85 12.29 -14.05
C MET A 481 -7.25 13.55 -13.27
N GLY A 482 -8.52 13.65 -12.93
CA GLY A 482 -9.05 14.72 -12.07
C GLY A 482 -9.96 14.13 -11.01
N LEU A 483 -9.40 13.27 -10.15
CA LEU A 483 -10.16 12.53 -9.15
C LEU A 483 -10.12 13.23 -7.80
N PHE A 484 -11.16 13.03 -6.99
CA PHE A 484 -11.21 13.52 -5.61
C PHE A 484 -11.73 12.45 -4.66
N TYR A 485 -10.92 12.10 -3.68
CA TYR A 485 -11.25 11.13 -2.64
C TYR A 485 -11.69 11.87 -1.37
N ILE A 486 -12.86 11.53 -0.84
CA ILE A 486 -13.34 12.06 0.45
C ILE A 486 -13.84 10.95 1.37
N LEU A 487 -13.64 11.15 2.68
CA LEU A 487 -14.28 10.39 3.74
C LEU A 487 -15.42 11.21 4.32
N VAL A 488 -16.61 10.63 4.36
CA VAL A 488 -17.81 11.28 4.90
C VAL A 488 -18.41 10.42 6.00
N ALA A 489 -18.65 11.00 7.17
CA ALA A 489 -19.32 10.33 8.29
C ALA A 489 -20.73 10.89 8.49
N ASP A 490 -21.68 10.04 8.85
CA ASP A 490 -23.01 10.51 9.24
C ASP A 490 -22.92 11.38 10.51
N ASP A 491 -23.94 12.21 10.76
CA ASP A 491 -23.98 13.04 11.96
C ASP A 491 -23.97 12.15 13.22
N ILE A 492 -22.96 12.33 14.07
CA ILE A 492 -22.93 11.74 15.41
C ILE A 492 -24.00 12.48 16.23
N LEU A 493 -25.25 12.04 16.17
CA LEU A 493 -26.31 12.58 17.01
C LEU A 493 -25.93 12.31 18.49
N PRO A 494 -25.73 13.34 19.33
CA PRO A 494 -25.35 13.13 20.72
C PRO A 494 -26.41 12.42 21.57
N ASN A 495 -27.60 12.13 21.05
CA ASN A 495 -28.71 11.51 21.78
C ASN A 495 -29.72 10.81 20.85
N ASN A 496 -29.29 9.86 20.02
CA ASN A 496 -30.26 8.96 19.38
C ASN A 496 -29.83 7.48 19.52
N PRO A 497 -30.33 6.76 20.55
CA PRO A 497 -30.17 5.31 20.64
C PRO A 497 -30.83 4.56 19.47
N ASN A 498 -31.63 5.24 18.63
CA ASN A 498 -32.42 4.63 17.57
C ASN A 498 -31.87 4.87 16.15
N SER A 499 -30.64 5.37 15.99
CA SER A 499 -29.96 5.32 14.69
C SER A 499 -29.28 3.95 14.45
N VAL A 500 -29.23 3.10 15.46
CA VAL A 500 -28.92 1.67 15.31
C VAL A 500 -30.26 0.96 15.10
N VAL A 501 -30.78 0.94 13.87
CA VAL A 501 -31.84 -0.01 13.52
C VAL A 501 -31.21 -1.36 13.27
N HIS A 502 -30.72 -1.98 14.33
CA HIS A 502 -30.82 -3.41 14.55
C HIS A 502 -31.23 -3.58 16.01
N ALA A 503 -32.50 -3.96 16.20
CA ALA A 503 -33.13 -4.17 17.48
C ALA A 503 -32.22 -4.97 18.45
N PRO A 504 -32.27 -4.69 19.76
CA PRO A 504 -31.76 -5.65 20.72
C PRO A 504 -32.65 -6.88 20.59
N VAL A 505 -32.10 -7.96 20.03
CA VAL A 505 -32.65 -9.29 20.31
C VAL A 505 -32.60 -9.41 21.81
N GLU A 506 -33.80 -9.35 22.39
CA GLU A 506 -34.13 -9.68 23.75
C GLU A 506 -33.27 -10.89 24.15
N LYS A 507 -32.30 -10.62 25.02
CA LYS A 507 -31.48 -11.65 25.64
C LYS A 507 -32.45 -12.42 26.56
N GLN A 508 -33.20 -13.36 25.98
CA GLN A 508 -33.80 -14.41 26.78
C GLN A 508 -32.63 -15.06 27.52
N GLU A 509 -32.61 -14.87 28.83
CA GLU A 509 -31.96 -15.79 29.76
C GLU A 509 -32.56 -17.19 29.51
N LYS A 510 -32.01 -17.90 28.52
CA LYS A 510 -31.95 -19.34 28.60
C LYS A 510 -30.82 -19.64 29.55
N MET A 511 -31.19 -19.79 30.82
CA MET A 511 -30.50 -20.63 31.78
C MET A 511 -30.32 -22.01 31.12
N THR A 512 -29.23 -22.17 30.39
CA THR A 512 -28.79 -23.44 29.83
C THR A 512 -28.22 -24.22 31.00
N VAL A 513 -29.11 -24.93 31.69
CA VAL A 513 -28.70 -26.04 32.55
C VAL A 513 -27.86 -26.98 31.68
N PRO A 514 -26.60 -27.29 32.05
CA PRO A 514 -25.74 -28.10 31.21
C PRO A 514 -26.38 -29.46 30.94
N ASN A 515 -26.34 -29.89 29.67
CA ASN A 515 -26.81 -31.19 29.18
C ASN A 515 -26.14 -32.41 29.84
N SER A 516 -25.24 -32.20 30.81
CA SER A 516 -24.66 -33.24 31.66
C SER A 516 -25.58 -33.67 32.82
N VAL A 517 -26.64 -32.94 33.14
CA VAL A 517 -27.50 -33.28 34.31
C VAL A 517 -28.65 -34.22 33.97
N TRP A 518 -29.15 -34.22 32.73
CA TRP A 518 -30.18 -35.17 32.26
C TRP A 518 -29.61 -36.54 31.88
N GLY A 519 -28.36 -36.57 31.39
CA GLY A 519 -27.67 -37.82 31.08
C GLY A 519 -27.44 -38.69 32.32
N VAL A 520 -27.13 -38.09 33.47
CA VAL A 520 -26.83 -38.81 34.72
C VAL A 520 -28.10 -39.35 35.39
N THR A 521 -29.22 -38.64 35.31
CA THR A 521 -30.51 -39.08 35.88
C THR A 521 -31.18 -40.18 35.06
N LEU A 522 -31.12 -40.10 33.71
CA LEU A 522 -31.70 -41.14 32.85
C LEU A 522 -30.86 -42.43 32.81
N PHE A 523 -29.52 -42.35 32.89
CA PHE A 523 -28.66 -43.54 33.03
C PHE A 523 -28.88 -44.26 34.36
N GLY A 524 -29.01 -43.50 35.46
CA GLY A 524 -29.25 -44.08 36.79
C GLY A 524 -30.57 -44.86 36.87
N VAL A 525 -31.64 -44.31 36.28
CA VAL A 525 -32.96 -44.97 36.24
C VAL A 525 -32.94 -46.20 35.34
N ALA A 526 -32.28 -46.14 34.17
CA ALA A 526 -32.16 -47.30 33.29
C ALA A 526 -31.37 -48.45 33.93
N ILE A 527 -30.26 -48.16 34.62
CA ILE A 527 -29.47 -49.18 35.34
C ILE A 527 -30.30 -49.79 36.49
N ALA A 528 -31.06 -48.98 37.23
CA ALA A 528 -31.93 -49.49 38.30
C ALA A 528 -33.03 -50.41 37.76
N ILE A 529 -33.68 -50.05 36.64
CA ILE A 529 -34.69 -50.89 36.00
C ILE A 529 -34.07 -52.19 35.48
N VAL A 530 -32.91 -52.13 34.82
CA VAL A 530 -32.20 -53.33 34.35
C VAL A 530 -31.78 -54.22 35.52
N ALA A 531 -31.31 -53.65 36.63
CA ALA A 531 -30.95 -54.40 37.84
C ALA A 531 -32.16 -55.07 38.49
N VAL A 532 -33.31 -54.39 38.58
CA VAL A 532 -34.56 -54.96 39.12
C VAL A 532 -35.10 -56.07 38.21
N VAL A 533 -35.09 -55.87 36.89
CA VAL A 533 -35.52 -56.89 35.92
C VAL A 533 -34.55 -58.08 35.91
N ALA A 534 -33.25 -57.84 36.00
CA ALA A 534 -32.25 -58.90 36.10
C ALA A 534 -32.36 -59.67 37.43
N TYR A 535 -32.64 -59.00 38.54
CA TYR A 535 -32.87 -59.60 39.85
C TYR A 535 -34.13 -60.48 39.84
N HIS A 536 -35.25 -59.97 39.32
CA HIS A 536 -36.49 -60.77 39.19
C HIS A 536 -36.33 -61.95 38.21
N ARG A 537 -35.59 -61.76 37.11
CA ARG A 537 -35.30 -62.85 36.16
C ARG A 537 -34.31 -63.87 36.73
N ARG A 538 -33.36 -63.48 37.59
CA ARG A 538 -32.47 -64.42 38.31
C ARG A 538 -33.19 -65.18 39.42
N SER A 539 -34.08 -64.52 40.16
CA SER A 539 -34.91 -65.14 41.20
C SER A 539 -35.84 -66.21 40.62
N LYS A 540 -36.42 -65.98 39.42
CA LYS A 540 -37.26 -66.98 38.73
C LYS A 540 -36.48 -68.10 38.01
N ARG A 541 -35.16 -67.99 37.82
CA ARG A 541 -34.34 -68.98 37.09
C ARG A 541 -33.33 -69.75 37.95
N LYS A 542 -33.10 -69.35 39.21
CA LYS A 542 -32.34 -70.15 40.16
C LYS A 542 -33.25 -71.18 40.83
N ASN A 543 -33.30 -72.34 40.18
CA ASN A 543 -33.19 -73.63 40.85
C ASN A 543 -34.45 -74.10 41.57
N GLY A 544 -35.36 -74.65 40.77
CA GLY A 544 -35.96 -75.92 41.16
C GLY A 544 -34.88 -76.99 41.23
N TYR A 545 -34.79 -77.67 42.38
CA TYR A 545 -34.38 -79.07 42.48
C TYR A 545 -34.96 -79.64 43.79
N GLN A 546 -35.71 -80.72 43.66
CA GLN A 546 -36.43 -81.41 44.73
C GLN A 546 -35.47 -82.10 45.71
N SER A 547 -35.85 -82.17 46.99
CA SER A 547 -35.54 -83.33 47.83
C SER A 547 -36.77 -83.71 48.66
N ILE A 548 -37.03 -85.01 48.67
CA ILE A 548 -38.12 -85.74 49.31
C ILE A 548 -37.74 -85.97 50.77
N THR A 549 -38.64 -85.70 51.73
CA THR A 549 -38.96 -86.64 52.83
C THR A 549 -40.20 -86.23 53.66
N MET A 550 -41.11 -87.21 53.75
CA MET A 550 -42.12 -87.57 54.79
C MET A 550 -42.47 -86.54 55.88
N SER A 551 -43.74 -86.10 55.98
CA SER A 551 -44.85 -86.72 56.75
C SER A 551 -44.56 -86.75 58.27
N THR A 552 -45.40 -86.32 59.21
CA THR A 552 -46.85 -86.48 59.35
C THR A 552 -47.29 -85.71 60.62
N GLN A 553 -48.52 -85.15 60.61
CA GLN A 553 -49.47 -84.94 61.74
C GLN A 553 -48.99 -84.19 63.01
N HIS A 554 -49.79 -83.44 63.77
CA HIS A 554 -51.24 -83.30 63.93
C HIS A 554 -51.43 -81.90 64.56
N ARG A 555 -52.27 -81.03 63.99
CA ARG A 555 -53.55 -80.58 64.58
C ARG A 555 -53.64 -80.71 66.11
N ILE A 556 -53.90 -79.60 66.81
CA ILE A 556 -55.15 -79.28 67.56
C ILE A 556 -54.87 -78.19 68.61
N GLU A 557 -55.62 -77.08 68.51
CA GLU A 557 -56.18 -76.17 69.55
C GLU A 557 -55.25 -75.57 70.63
N SER A 558 -55.51 -74.45 71.27
CA SER A 558 -56.41 -73.29 71.16
C SER A 558 -56.02 -72.41 72.34
N SER A 559 -55.80 -71.11 72.12
CA SER A 559 -56.08 -69.99 73.04
C SER A 559 -55.28 -68.77 72.59
#